data_AF-A0ABD3FVS6-F1
#
_entry.id   AF-A0ABD3FVS6-F1
#
_cell.length_a   1.000
_cell.length_b   1.000
_cell.length_c   1.000
_cell.angle_alpha   90.00
_cell.angle_beta   90.00
_cell.angle_gamma   90.00
#
_symmetry.space_group_name_H-M   'P 1'
#
loop_
_entity.id
_entity.type
_entity.pdbx_description
1 polymer ?
#
loop_
_entity_poly.entity_id
_entity_poly.type
_entity_poly.pdbx_seq_one_letter_code
_entity_poly.pdbx_strand_id
1 'polypeptide(L)'
;MVARIIDRRFTPRGYELRVLWLHKQRRSRRYYQRTWEPKELLLEDDFASELNLVERWLESKFDKFDEFCEDDEFGQHTIAADMKGLCLFNAFKKAAHLADRPGIVTDDDINSFVDYERQHYGLDLTRGTSWKLFRVFLRTLRDDGRNFVYKDLAGDNFAPGGRRGQRVLTEVRLLDGLYLVAAYKH
;
A
#
# COMPACT_ATOMS: atom_id res chain seq x y z
N MET A 1 8.32 -1.88 -12.78
CA MET A 1 7.41 -2.67 -11.93
C MET A 1 6.01 -2.11 -12.13
N VAL A 2 5.02 -2.99 -12.36
CA VAL A 2 3.60 -2.60 -12.49
C VAL A 2 3.09 -2.09 -11.16
N ALA A 3 2.37 -0.98 -11.24
CA ALA A 3 1.87 -0.18 -10.14
C ALA A 3 0.33 -0.21 -10.03
N ARG A 4 -0.41 -0.53 -11.08
CA ARG A 4 -1.84 -0.84 -10.99
C ARG A 4 -2.34 -1.16 -12.37
N ILE A 5 -3.40 -1.94 -12.44
CA ILE A 5 -4.24 -2.05 -13.62
C ILE A 5 -5.61 -1.53 -13.19
N ILE A 6 -6.13 -0.50 -13.89
CA ILE A 6 -7.29 0.27 -13.39
C ILE A 6 -8.32 0.62 -14.45
N ASP A 7 -8.14 0.17 -15.68
CA ASP A 7 -9.04 0.51 -16.77
C ASP A 7 -8.84 -0.44 -17.94
N ARG A 8 -9.82 -0.48 -18.84
CA ARG A 8 -9.72 -1.15 -20.13
C ARG A 8 -10.19 -0.25 -21.25
N ARG A 9 -9.66 -0.47 -22.44
CA ARG A 9 -10.20 0.11 -23.66
C ARG A 9 -10.17 -0.90 -24.80
N PHE A 10 -11.10 -0.73 -25.72
CA PHE A 10 -11.10 -1.44 -26.98
C PHE A 10 -10.47 -0.53 -28.04
N THR A 11 -9.47 -1.06 -28.73
CA THR A 11 -8.86 -0.42 -29.89
C THR A 11 -9.04 -1.32 -31.11
N PRO A 12 -8.81 -0.82 -32.33
CA PRO A 12 -8.78 -1.68 -33.53
C PRO A 12 -7.73 -2.79 -33.47
N ARG A 13 -6.74 -2.69 -32.56
CA ARG A 13 -5.70 -3.69 -32.32
C ARG A 13 -6.07 -4.70 -31.23
N GLY A 14 -7.26 -4.56 -30.64
CA GLY A 14 -7.77 -5.44 -29.60
C GLY A 14 -7.90 -4.76 -28.25
N TYR A 15 -7.90 -5.61 -27.23
CA TYR A 15 -8.18 -5.26 -25.85
C TYR A 15 -6.91 -4.78 -25.15
N GLU A 16 -6.93 -3.55 -24.62
CA GLU A 16 -5.79 -2.97 -23.89
C GLU A 16 -6.22 -2.56 -22.48
N LEU A 17 -5.34 -2.79 -21.50
CA LEU A 17 -5.54 -2.36 -20.12
C LEU A 17 -4.64 -1.16 -19.78
N ARG A 18 -5.17 -0.26 -18.96
CA ARG A 18 -4.39 0.88 -18.47
C ARG A 18 -3.50 0.44 -17.34
N VAL A 19 -2.20 0.46 -17.61
CA VAL A 19 -1.17 0.10 -16.63
C VAL A 19 -0.52 1.37 -16.09
N LEU A 20 -0.56 1.50 -14.78
CA LEU A 20 0.28 2.42 -14.04
C LEU A 20 1.60 1.71 -13.79
N TRP A 21 2.72 2.35 -14.12
CA TRP A 21 4.08 1.85 -13.90
C TRP A 21 4.81 2.72 -12.91
N LEU A 22 5.70 2.11 -12.15
CA LEU A 22 6.66 2.83 -11.32
C LEU A 22 7.79 3.41 -12.14
N HIS A 23 8.00 4.71 -12.00
CA HIS A 23 9.15 5.38 -12.58
C HIS A 23 10.43 4.94 -11.86
N LYS A 24 11.37 4.29 -12.58
CA LYS A 24 12.60 3.73 -12.00
C LYS A 24 13.53 4.81 -11.40
N GLN A 25 13.43 6.05 -11.85
CA GLN A 25 14.24 7.17 -11.34
C GLN A 25 13.42 7.99 -10.34
N ARG A 26 13.75 7.84 -9.04
CA ARG A 26 13.11 8.45 -7.86
C ARG A 26 13.17 9.99 -7.77
N ARG A 27 13.69 10.69 -8.78
CA ARG A 27 13.96 12.15 -8.71
C ARG A 27 12.82 13.04 -9.19
N SER A 28 11.79 12.49 -9.82
CA SER A 28 10.67 13.26 -10.38
C SER A 28 9.41 13.07 -9.54
N ARG A 29 8.69 14.18 -9.24
CA ARG A 29 7.40 14.18 -8.51
C ARG A 29 6.27 13.42 -9.24
N ARG A 30 6.50 12.94 -10.47
CA ARG A 30 5.58 12.03 -11.18
C ARG A 30 5.95 10.59 -10.87
N TYR A 31 5.32 10.05 -9.83
CA TYR A 31 5.54 8.70 -9.31
C TYR A 31 5.13 7.58 -10.28
N TYR A 32 4.20 7.88 -11.22
CA TYR A 32 3.61 6.89 -12.11
C TYR A 32 3.72 7.29 -13.58
N GLN A 33 4.20 6.36 -14.41
CA GLN A 33 4.03 6.39 -15.86
C GLN A 33 2.74 5.64 -16.22
N ARG A 34 1.94 6.17 -17.13
CA ARG A 34 0.70 5.53 -17.59
C ARG A 34 0.92 5.02 -19.00
N THR A 35 0.60 3.76 -19.25
CA THR A 35 0.55 3.19 -20.61
C THR A 35 -0.72 2.37 -20.79
N TRP A 36 -0.95 1.94 -22.02
CA TRP A 36 -1.95 0.96 -22.38
C TRP A 36 -1.22 -0.27 -22.88
N GLU A 37 -1.44 -1.40 -22.24
CA GLU A 37 -0.76 -2.66 -22.54
C GLU A 37 -1.76 -3.69 -23.08
N PRO A 38 -1.37 -4.51 -24.07
CA PRO A 38 -2.21 -5.62 -24.54
C PRO A 38 -2.53 -6.62 -23.43
N LYS A 39 -3.73 -7.20 -23.48
CA LYS A 39 -4.18 -8.22 -22.53
C LYS A 39 -3.24 -9.43 -22.48
N GLU A 40 -2.84 -9.92 -23.65
CA GLU A 40 -2.07 -11.14 -23.82
C GLU A 40 -0.72 -11.04 -23.10
N LEU A 41 -0.05 -9.89 -23.24
CA LEU A 41 1.23 -9.62 -22.58
C LEU A 41 1.10 -9.62 -21.05
N LEU A 42 0.01 -9.05 -20.51
CA LEU A 42 -0.22 -9.05 -19.07
C LEU A 42 -0.58 -10.42 -18.50
N LEU A 43 -1.21 -11.29 -19.31
CA LEU A 43 -1.45 -12.68 -18.92
C LEU A 43 -0.17 -13.50 -18.90
N GLU A 44 0.73 -13.28 -19.87
CA GLU A 44 2.07 -13.89 -19.88
C GLU A 44 2.91 -13.48 -18.65
N ASP A 45 2.71 -12.25 -18.17
CA ASP A 45 3.36 -11.68 -16.98
C ASP A 45 2.65 -12.01 -15.64
N ASP A 46 1.71 -12.97 -15.63
CA ASP A 46 1.01 -13.47 -14.44
C ASP A 46 0.10 -12.43 -13.72
N PHE A 47 -0.50 -11.50 -14.46
CA PHE A 47 -1.46 -10.50 -13.93
C PHE A 47 -2.93 -10.92 -14.05
N ALA A 48 -3.23 -12.22 -14.16
CA ALA A 48 -4.57 -12.72 -14.42
C ALA A 48 -5.60 -12.27 -13.35
N SER A 49 -5.20 -12.24 -12.06
CA SER A 49 -6.08 -11.81 -10.97
C SER A 49 -6.40 -10.32 -11.03
N GLU A 50 -5.43 -9.48 -11.38
CA GLU A 50 -5.58 -8.04 -11.54
C GLU A 50 -6.47 -7.70 -12.75
N LEU A 51 -6.36 -8.46 -13.84
CA LEU A 51 -7.26 -8.36 -15.00
C LEU A 51 -8.71 -8.69 -14.61
N ASN A 52 -8.90 -9.81 -13.90
CA ASN A 52 -10.23 -10.23 -13.44
C ASN A 52 -10.85 -9.20 -12.49
N LEU A 53 -10.05 -8.51 -11.67
CA LEU A 53 -10.54 -7.45 -10.79
C LEU A 53 -11.10 -6.25 -11.59
N VAL A 54 -10.39 -5.84 -12.65
CA VAL A 54 -10.84 -4.74 -13.53
C VAL A 54 -12.11 -5.12 -14.28
N GLU A 55 -12.21 -6.35 -14.77
CA GLU A 55 -13.44 -6.85 -15.40
C GLU A 55 -14.64 -6.80 -14.44
N ARG A 56 -14.49 -7.35 -13.23
CA ARG A 56 -15.55 -7.31 -12.22
C ARG A 56 -15.96 -5.88 -11.85
N TRP A 57 -14.99 -4.95 -11.75
CA TRP A 57 -15.31 -3.54 -11.50
C TRP A 57 -16.14 -2.94 -12.64
N LEU A 58 -15.75 -3.17 -13.89
CA LEU A 58 -16.42 -2.58 -15.05
C LEU A 58 -17.81 -3.19 -15.31
N GLU A 59 -18.06 -4.39 -14.82
CA GLU A 59 -19.39 -5.02 -14.77
C GLU A 59 -20.21 -4.57 -13.55
N SER A 60 -19.56 -3.95 -12.56
CA SER A 60 -20.21 -3.43 -11.36
C SER A 60 -20.93 -2.10 -11.62
N LYS A 61 -21.67 -1.63 -10.60
CA LYS A 61 -22.35 -0.31 -10.62
C LYS A 61 -21.50 0.82 -10.04
N PHE A 62 -20.25 0.54 -9.63
CA PHE A 62 -19.40 1.53 -8.99
C PHE A 62 -18.69 2.41 -10.00
N ASP A 63 -18.87 3.72 -9.89
CA ASP A 63 -18.20 4.69 -10.76
C ASP A 63 -16.68 4.77 -10.47
N LYS A 64 -16.27 4.49 -9.24
CA LYS A 64 -14.86 4.53 -8.83
C LYS A 64 -14.35 3.13 -8.49
N PHE A 65 -13.23 2.77 -9.12
CA PHE A 65 -12.55 1.50 -8.86
C PHE A 65 -12.16 1.31 -7.39
N ASP A 66 -11.79 2.39 -6.69
CA ASP A 66 -11.44 2.33 -5.27
C ASP A 66 -12.66 1.98 -4.39
N GLU A 67 -13.85 2.49 -4.72
CA GLU A 67 -15.10 2.19 -4.01
C GLU A 67 -15.50 0.73 -4.22
N PHE A 68 -15.39 0.23 -5.46
CA PHE A 68 -15.60 -1.19 -5.75
C PHE A 68 -14.65 -2.12 -4.98
N CYS A 69 -13.37 -1.73 -4.89
CA CYS A 69 -12.36 -2.53 -4.20
C CYS A 69 -12.61 -2.63 -2.68
N GLU A 70 -13.44 -1.77 -2.08
CA GLU A 70 -13.82 -1.93 -0.67
C GLU A 70 -14.72 -3.16 -0.46
N ASP A 71 -15.48 -3.57 -1.47
CA ASP A 71 -16.44 -4.69 -1.39
C ASP A 71 -15.96 -5.98 -2.09
N ASP A 72 -14.91 -5.91 -2.93
CA ASP A 72 -14.33 -7.07 -3.61
C ASP A 72 -13.22 -7.73 -2.78
N GLU A 73 -13.30 -9.04 -2.55
CA GLU A 73 -12.33 -9.79 -1.73
C GLU A 73 -10.88 -9.62 -2.20
N PHE A 74 -10.62 -9.72 -3.51
CA PHE A 74 -9.29 -9.49 -4.06
C PHE A 74 -8.95 -8.00 -4.09
N GLY A 75 -9.93 -7.14 -4.40
CA GLY A 75 -9.82 -5.69 -4.44
C GLY A 75 -9.33 -5.10 -3.12
N GLN A 76 -9.87 -5.58 -1.99
CA GLN A 76 -9.48 -5.19 -0.63
C GLN A 76 -7.97 -5.37 -0.40
N HIS A 77 -7.43 -6.51 -0.85
CA HIS A 77 -6.00 -6.80 -0.78
C HIS A 77 -5.14 -5.92 -1.70
N THR A 78 -5.73 -5.29 -2.71
CA THR A 78 -5.04 -4.37 -3.63
C THR A 78 -5.06 -2.92 -3.19
N ILE A 79 -5.95 -2.52 -2.27
CA ILE A 79 -6.02 -1.15 -1.76
C ILE A 79 -5.51 -1.03 -0.33
N ALA A 80 -5.60 -2.08 0.49
CA ALA A 80 -5.22 -2.08 1.90
C ALA A 80 -4.30 -3.24 2.31
N ALA A 81 -3.37 -2.94 3.23
CA ALA A 81 -2.55 -3.95 3.88
C ALA A 81 -3.25 -4.61 5.08
N ASP A 82 -4.34 -4.02 5.58
CA ASP A 82 -5.19 -4.53 6.65
C ASP A 82 -6.56 -3.85 6.57
N MET A 83 -7.63 -4.61 6.80
CA MET A 83 -9.02 -4.16 6.81
C MET A 83 -9.43 -3.40 8.07
N LYS A 84 -8.61 -3.45 9.13
CA LYS A 84 -8.90 -2.84 10.44
C LYS A 84 -8.30 -1.45 10.65
N GLY A 85 -8.01 -0.69 9.58
CA GLY A 85 -7.47 0.68 9.67
C GLY A 85 -6.03 0.81 10.20
N LEU A 86 -5.47 -0.27 10.75
CA LEU A 86 -4.10 -0.35 11.30
C LEU A 86 -3.05 -0.72 10.26
N CYS A 87 -3.38 -0.61 8.97
CA CYS A 87 -2.54 -1.05 7.86
C CYS A 87 -1.12 -0.45 7.87
N LEU A 88 -0.97 0.82 8.28
CA LEU A 88 0.34 1.49 8.43
C LEU A 88 1.22 0.80 9.49
N PHE A 89 0.65 0.52 10.66
CA PHE A 89 1.34 -0.12 11.77
C PHE A 89 1.70 -1.57 11.44
N ASN A 90 0.75 -2.31 10.87
CA ASN A 90 0.96 -3.69 10.47
C ASN A 90 1.96 -3.83 9.31
N ALA A 91 1.97 -2.89 8.36
CA ALA A 91 2.99 -2.83 7.32
C ALA A 91 4.38 -2.56 7.92
N PHE A 92 4.48 -1.63 8.88
CA PHE A 92 5.75 -1.36 9.57
C PHE A 92 6.25 -2.58 10.34
N LYS A 93 5.37 -3.24 11.09
CA LYS A 93 5.68 -4.46 11.82
C LYS A 93 6.16 -5.56 10.88
N LYS A 94 5.45 -5.79 9.77
CA LYS A 94 5.87 -6.79 8.78
C LYS A 94 7.21 -6.44 8.15
N ALA A 95 7.46 -5.17 7.84
CA ALA A 95 8.72 -4.73 7.28
C ALA A 95 9.87 -4.92 8.28
N ALA A 96 9.68 -4.58 9.56
CA ALA A 96 10.66 -4.82 10.61
C ALA A 96 10.97 -6.32 10.77
N HIS A 97 9.95 -7.17 10.67
CA HIS A 97 10.10 -8.61 10.73
C HIS A 97 10.87 -9.18 9.52
N LEU A 98 10.64 -8.64 8.32
CA LEU A 98 11.36 -9.03 7.10
C LEU A 98 12.81 -8.52 7.08
N ALA A 99 13.09 -7.43 7.78
CA ALA A 99 14.43 -6.91 8.00
C ALA A 99 15.18 -7.64 9.12
N ASP A 100 14.63 -8.73 9.68
CA ASP A 100 15.16 -9.48 10.81
C ASP A 100 15.33 -8.65 12.09
N ARG A 101 14.43 -7.67 12.29
CA ARG A 101 14.45 -6.74 13.41
C ARG A 101 13.05 -6.55 14.03
N PRO A 102 12.37 -7.64 14.45
CA PRO A 102 11.00 -7.56 14.96
C PRO A 102 10.88 -6.70 16.23
N GLY A 103 11.95 -6.50 16.99
CA GLY A 103 11.96 -5.66 18.19
C GLY A 103 11.91 -4.14 17.95
N ILE A 104 11.86 -3.68 16.70
CA ILE A 104 11.67 -2.25 16.37
C ILE A 104 10.25 -1.79 16.72
N VAL A 105 9.26 -2.67 16.50
CA VAL A 105 7.85 -2.40 16.76
C VAL A 105 7.15 -3.71 17.15
N THR A 106 6.48 -3.70 18.29
CA THR A 106 5.70 -4.85 18.80
C THR A 106 4.21 -4.61 18.69
N ASP A 107 3.42 -5.66 18.93
CA ASP A 107 1.97 -5.51 19.07
C ASP A 107 1.59 -4.64 20.26
N ASP A 108 2.35 -4.71 21.37
CA ASP A 108 2.13 -3.88 22.56
C ASP A 108 2.38 -2.40 22.27
N ASP A 109 3.41 -2.07 21.47
CA ASP A 109 3.68 -0.69 21.07
C ASP A 109 2.48 -0.13 20.27
N ILE A 110 1.94 -0.93 19.33
CA ILE A 110 0.80 -0.53 18.48
C ILE A 110 -0.46 -0.38 19.33
N ASN A 111 -0.79 -1.38 20.16
CA ASN A 111 -2.00 -1.38 20.98
C ASN A 111 -1.99 -0.23 21.98
N SER A 112 -0.86 -0.01 22.66
CA SER A 112 -0.72 1.07 23.64
C SER A 112 -0.90 2.44 22.98
N PHE A 113 -0.35 2.63 21.78
CA PHE A 113 -0.53 3.88 21.03
C PHE A 113 -1.99 4.09 20.59
N VAL A 114 -2.63 3.06 20.05
CA VAL A 114 -4.05 3.11 19.64
C VAL A 114 -4.96 3.43 20.82
N ASP A 115 -4.74 2.77 21.96
CA ASP A 115 -5.51 3.01 23.17
C ASP A 115 -5.29 4.42 23.75
N TYR A 116 -4.04 4.89 23.75
CA TYR A 116 -3.70 6.24 24.19
C TYR A 116 -4.42 7.30 23.35
N GLU A 117 -4.33 7.21 22.02
CA GLU A 117 -4.96 8.16 21.09
C GLU A 117 -6.49 8.14 21.21
N ARG A 118 -7.08 6.97 21.45
CA ARG A 118 -8.51 6.82 21.69
C ARG A 118 -8.93 7.47 23.02
N GLN A 119 -8.19 7.25 24.09
CA GLN A 119 -8.55 7.74 25.42
C GLN A 119 -8.30 9.25 25.60
N HIS A 120 -7.18 9.76 25.07
CA HIS A 120 -6.76 11.14 25.30
C HIS A 120 -7.30 12.11 24.25
N TYR A 121 -7.49 11.66 23.01
CA TYR A 121 -7.92 12.52 21.90
C TYR A 121 -9.23 12.08 21.25
N GLY A 122 -9.83 10.96 21.67
CA GLY A 122 -11.06 10.44 21.08
C GLY A 122 -10.88 9.91 19.65
N LEU A 123 -9.64 9.63 19.23
CA LEU A 123 -9.33 9.21 17.87
C LEU A 123 -9.39 7.69 17.74
N ASP A 124 -10.34 7.20 16.93
CA ASP A 124 -10.46 5.77 16.63
C ASP A 124 -9.61 5.38 15.40
N LEU A 125 -8.41 4.89 15.68
CA LEU A 125 -7.43 4.52 14.65
C LEU A 125 -7.76 3.22 13.91
N THR A 126 -8.73 2.44 14.42
CA THR A 126 -9.21 1.22 13.76
C THR A 126 -10.02 1.52 12.50
N ARG A 127 -10.40 2.79 12.29
CA ARG A 127 -11.10 3.25 11.09
C ARG A 127 -10.16 3.84 10.03
N GLY A 128 -8.86 3.87 10.33
CA GLY A 128 -7.83 4.42 9.46
C GLY A 128 -6.93 5.40 10.19
N THR A 129 -5.67 5.46 9.77
CA THR A 129 -4.65 6.31 10.40
C THR A 129 -4.01 7.24 9.38
N SER A 130 -3.89 8.52 9.73
CA SER A 130 -3.19 9.49 8.88
C SER A 130 -1.66 9.34 8.98
N TRP A 131 -0.94 9.70 7.92
CA TRP A 131 0.53 9.77 7.95
C TRP A 131 1.06 10.70 9.05
N LYS A 132 0.33 11.78 9.35
CA LYS A 132 0.71 12.70 10.43
C LYS A 132 0.74 11.98 11.77
N LEU A 133 -0.28 11.17 12.05
CA LEU A 133 -0.38 10.44 13.30
C LEU A 133 0.60 9.27 13.36
N PHE A 134 0.80 8.56 12.25
CA PHE A 134 1.82 7.53 12.16
C PHE A 134 3.24 8.08 12.42
N ARG A 135 3.55 9.32 12.01
CA ARG A 135 4.81 9.98 12.36
C ARG A 135 4.95 10.32 13.85
N VAL A 136 3.83 10.47 14.57
CA VAL A 136 3.83 10.62 16.04
C VAL A 136 4.21 9.28 16.66
N PHE A 137 3.59 8.18 16.21
CA PHE A 137 3.98 6.82 16.62
C PHE A 137 5.45 6.50 16.35
N LEU A 138 5.98 6.84 15.17
CA LEU A 138 7.42 6.68 14.90
C LEU A 138 8.27 7.55 15.85
N ARG A 139 7.75 8.68 16.33
CA ARG A 139 8.50 9.51 17.28
C ARG A 139 8.53 8.86 18.66
N THR A 140 7.40 8.32 19.14
CA THR A 140 7.34 7.62 20.43
C THR A 140 8.32 6.46 20.47
N LEU A 141 8.33 5.60 19.45
CA LEU A 141 9.28 4.49 19.36
C LEU A 141 10.74 4.94 19.39
N ARG A 142 11.07 6.02 18.66
CA ARG A 142 12.43 6.58 18.68
C ARG A 142 12.80 7.10 20.06
N ASP A 143 11.88 7.80 20.71
CA ASP A 143 12.09 8.39 22.04
C ASP A 143 12.22 7.27 23.11
N ASP A 144 11.59 6.11 22.89
CA ASP A 144 11.78 4.87 23.67
C ASP A 144 13.10 4.12 23.33
N GLY A 145 13.96 4.70 22.50
CA GLY A 145 15.28 4.17 22.17
C GLY A 145 15.29 3.08 21.10
N ARG A 146 14.20 2.89 20.36
CA ARG A 146 14.16 1.91 19.25
C ARG A 146 15.12 2.36 18.14
N ASN A 147 15.98 1.45 17.70
CA ASN A 147 17.03 1.75 16.73
C ASN A 147 16.51 1.73 15.29
N PHE A 148 16.10 2.87 14.74
CA PHE A 148 15.83 3.04 13.32
C PHE A 148 16.06 4.48 12.88
N VAL A 149 16.25 4.70 11.57
CA VAL A 149 16.44 6.04 11.02
C VAL A 149 15.07 6.69 10.81
N TYR A 150 14.63 7.49 11.79
CA TYR A 150 13.33 8.18 11.75
C TYR A 150 13.14 9.00 10.48
N LYS A 151 14.19 9.72 10.04
CA LYS A 151 14.12 10.60 8.87
C LYS A 151 13.79 9.83 7.59
N ASP A 152 14.37 8.64 7.43
CA ASP A 152 14.16 7.80 6.26
C ASP A 152 12.73 7.24 6.24
N LEU A 153 12.20 6.85 7.40
CA LEU A 153 10.82 6.38 7.50
C LEU A 153 9.78 7.50 7.36
N ALA A 154 10.00 8.64 8.03
CA ALA A 154 9.05 9.74 8.08
C ALA A 154 9.06 10.61 6.81
N GLY A 155 10.19 10.67 6.12
CA GLY A 155 10.45 11.55 4.98
C GLY A 155 10.35 10.87 3.62
N ASP A 156 10.91 9.67 3.47
CA ASP A 156 11.11 9.07 2.14
C ASP A 156 10.12 7.96 1.79
N ASN A 157 9.25 7.56 2.74
CA ASN A 157 8.21 6.51 2.62
C ASN A 157 8.46 5.61 1.40
N PHE A 158 9.37 4.65 1.52
CA PHE A 158 9.90 3.92 0.37
C PHE A 158 8.86 3.08 -0.38
N ALA A 159 7.60 3.04 0.07
CA ALA A 159 6.49 2.37 -0.58
C ALA A 159 6.59 2.52 -2.10
N PRO A 160 6.87 1.43 -2.84
CA PRO A 160 6.95 1.51 -4.28
C PRO A 160 5.50 1.69 -4.70
N GLY A 161 5.14 2.92 -5.08
CA GLY A 161 3.80 3.23 -5.54
C GLY A 161 3.23 2.12 -6.43
N GLY A 162 2.14 1.51 -6.00
CA GLY A 162 1.33 0.67 -6.87
C GLY A 162 1.62 -0.84 -6.92
N ARG A 163 2.49 -1.34 -6.04
CA ARG A 163 2.09 -2.59 -5.41
C ARG A 163 1.59 -2.18 -4.03
N ARG A 164 0.30 -2.44 -3.77
CA ARG A 164 -0.39 -2.13 -2.52
C ARG A 164 -0.83 -3.42 -1.83
N GLY A 165 -0.94 -3.39 -0.50
CA GLY A 165 -1.28 -4.58 0.31
C GLY A 165 -0.07 -5.31 0.90
N GLN A 166 -0.33 -6.32 1.74
CA GLN A 166 0.69 -7.09 2.44
C GLN A 166 1.58 -7.93 1.51
N ARG A 167 1.01 -8.44 0.41
CA ARG A 167 1.66 -9.27 -0.63
C ARG A 167 2.90 -8.60 -1.24
N VAL A 168 2.92 -7.28 -1.28
CA VAL A 168 4.01 -6.47 -1.84
C VAL A 168 5.29 -6.60 -1.02
N LEU A 169 5.14 -6.71 0.31
CA LEU A 169 6.26 -6.84 1.22
C LEU A 169 7.01 -8.17 1.03
N THR A 170 6.33 -9.18 0.47
CA THR A 170 6.93 -10.49 0.16
C THR A 170 7.48 -10.59 -1.25
N GLU A 171 7.02 -9.76 -2.19
CA GLU A 171 7.41 -9.86 -3.60
C GLU A 171 8.53 -8.90 -4.01
N VAL A 172 8.69 -7.79 -3.29
CA VAL A 172 9.69 -6.77 -3.63
C VAL A 172 10.96 -7.00 -2.81
N ARG A 173 12.09 -7.17 -3.49
CA ARG A 173 13.41 -7.18 -2.82
C ARG A 173 13.59 -5.82 -2.14
N LEU A 174 13.57 -5.80 -0.80
CA LEU A 174 13.69 -4.58 -0.02
C LEU A 174 15.07 -3.95 -0.31
N LEU A 175 15.12 -2.92 -1.16
CA LEU A 175 16.35 -2.14 -1.38
C LEU A 175 16.54 -1.20 -0.19
N ASP A 176 17.49 -1.52 0.69
CA ASP A 176 18.09 -0.69 1.76
C ASP A 176 17.11 0.15 2.62
N GLY A 177 15.87 -0.31 2.81
CA GLY A 177 14.86 0.43 3.58
C GLY A 177 13.56 -0.35 3.83
N LEU A 178 12.78 0.12 4.81
CA LEU A 178 11.46 -0.43 5.17
C LEU A 178 10.37 0.19 4.28
N TYR A 179 9.58 -0.67 3.64
CA TYR A 179 8.50 -0.25 2.74
C TYR A 179 7.18 -0.20 3.53
N LEU A 180 6.63 0.98 3.74
CA LEU A 180 5.35 1.17 4.45
C LEU A 180 4.21 1.28 3.44
N VAL A 181 3.71 0.13 3.01
CA VAL A 181 2.60 0.07 2.07
C VAL A 181 1.28 0.31 2.82
N ALA A 182 0.78 1.54 2.77
CA ALA A 182 -0.49 1.91 3.39
C ALA A 182 -1.56 2.27 2.36
N ALA A 183 -2.80 1.84 2.64
CA ALA A 183 -3.97 2.44 2.03
C ALA A 183 -4.06 3.89 2.50
N TYR A 184 -3.85 4.84 1.59
CA TYR A 184 -4.31 6.20 1.86
C TYR A 184 -5.82 6.20 1.67
N LYS A 185 -6.58 6.32 2.77
CA LYS A 185 -7.96 6.81 2.73
C LYS A 185 -7.85 8.34 2.74
N HIS A 186 -8.17 8.97 1.61
CA HIS A 186 -8.33 10.43 1.52
C HIS A 186 -9.73 10.81 1.96
#